data_AF-A0A174HC71-F1
#
_entry.id   AF-A0A174HC71-F1
#
_cell.length_a   1.000
_cell.length_b   1.000
_cell.length_c   1.000
_cell.angle_alpha   90.00
_cell.angle_beta   90.00
_cell.angle_gamma   90.00
#
_symmetry.space_group_name_H-M   'P 1'
#
loop_
_entity.id
_entity.type
_entity.pdbx_description
1 polymer ?
#
loop_
_entity_poly.entity_id
_entity_poly.type
_entity_poly.pdbx_seq_one_letter_code
_entity_poly.pdbx_strand_id
1 'polypeptide(L)'
;MKKVFFVFLLIFSLLIIGGKEYKCESKEDSFSKIEGYVINNYDFVQNGIKLEYTVDEKLCKEYLRIKQFFEENNFLVLSTENNNITAESENIDYSINICEYNDLIKVQVILINNDVSKSEEELKKLSQKIRNDNFINERYFSFIKGKLNTQDKNLIDDLEKNLNIKVNEYLDINNGCVAEATFEDNQHINIGQIKYDTGSYLIIGTPIIFVTY
;
A
#
# COMPACT_ATOMS: atom_id res chain seq x y z
N MET A 1 -0.19 -3.60 -33.50
CA MET A 1 1.02 -3.67 -32.67
C MET A 1 0.74 -2.93 -31.37
N LYS A 2 0.31 -3.65 -30.32
CA LYS A 2 0.05 -3.06 -29.00
C LYS A 2 1.38 -2.96 -28.27
N LYS A 3 1.81 -1.75 -27.93
CA LYS A 3 2.95 -1.52 -27.03
C LYS A 3 2.53 -1.99 -25.64
N VAL A 4 2.95 -3.18 -25.24
CA VAL A 4 2.87 -3.64 -23.85
C VAL A 4 3.88 -2.80 -23.09
N PHE A 5 3.38 -1.80 -22.37
CA PHE A 5 4.19 -0.96 -21.50
C PHE A 5 4.49 -1.81 -20.25
N PHE A 6 5.60 -2.54 -20.27
CA PHE A 6 6.15 -3.19 -19.08
C PHE A 6 6.57 -2.09 -18.10
N VAL A 7 5.66 -1.67 -17.23
CA VAL A 7 6.04 -0.90 -16.03
C VAL A 7 6.68 -1.91 -15.10
N PHE A 8 8.01 -1.87 -15.03
CA PHE A 8 8.78 -2.56 -14.01
C PHE A 8 8.33 -2.05 -12.63
N LEU A 9 7.43 -2.79 -11.97
CA LEU A 9 7.13 -2.66 -10.55
C LEU A 9 8.33 -3.20 -9.75
N LEU A 10 9.42 -2.44 -9.74
CA LEU A 10 10.54 -2.67 -8.83
C LEU A 10 10.12 -2.19 -7.44
N ILE A 11 9.43 -3.06 -6.71
CA ILE A 11 9.13 -2.87 -5.27
C ILE A 11 10.45 -3.09 -4.52
N PHE A 12 11.30 -2.07 -4.48
CA PHE A 12 12.41 -2.02 -3.53
C PHE A 12 11.86 -1.53 -2.20
N SER A 13 11.48 -2.48 -1.34
CA SER A 13 11.19 -2.23 0.07
C SER A 13 12.47 -1.89 0.84
N LEU A 14 13.00 -0.69 0.62
CA LEU A 14 14.17 -0.17 1.34
C LEU A 14 13.87 1.20 1.97
N LEU A 15 12.94 1.24 2.92
CA LEU A 15 12.91 2.25 3.98
C LEU A 15 12.37 1.61 5.28
N ILE A 16 13.13 0.66 5.85
CA ILE A 16 13.02 0.34 7.28
C ILE A 16 14.11 1.16 7.98
N ILE A 17 13.88 2.46 8.15
CA ILE A 17 14.63 3.24 9.14
C ILE A 17 13.91 3.00 10.47
N GLY A 18 14.51 2.17 11.33
CA GLY A 18 13.99 1.87 12.66
C GLY A 18 12.96 0.74 12.69
N GLY A 19 13.44 -0.51 12.82
CA GLY A 19 12.62 -1.69 13.04
C GLY A 19 11.89 -1.65 14.38
N LYS A 20 10.84 -0.83 14.49
CA LYS A 20 9.78 -1.00 15.48
C LYS A 20 8.70 -1.88 14.87
N GLU A 21 8.31 -2.91 15.59
CA GLU A 21 7.05 -3.59 15.30
C GLU A 21 5.91 -2.61 15.56
N TYR A 22 5.30 -2.12 14.48
CA TYR A 22 4.11 -1.29 14.60
C TYR A 22 2.93 -2.19 15.01
N LYS A 23 2.28 -1.86 16.15
CA LYS A 23 0.96 -2.40 16.46
C LYS A 23 -0.04 -1.77 15.50
N CYS A 24 -0.39 -2.46 14.43
CA CYS A 24 -1.35 -2.00 13.42
C CYS A 24 -2.80 -2.34 13.79
N GLU A 25 -3.24 -2.00 15.00
CA GLU A 25 -4.67 -1.90 15.28
C GLU A 25 -5.13 -0.49 14.90
N SER A 26 -5.14 -0.18 13.60
CA SER A 26 -5.80 1.03 13.11
C SER A 26 -7.29 0.89 13.37
N LYS A 27 -7.92 1.88 14.01
CA LYS A 27 -9.37 1.99 13.95
C LYS A 27 -9.75 2.19 12.48
N GLU A 28 -10.74 1.45 12.00
CA GLU A 28 -11.18 1.44 10.58
C GLU A 28 -11.45 2.83 9.99
N ASP A 29 -11.63 3.86 10.82
CA ASP A 29 -12.13 5.17 10.43
C ASP A 29 -11.04 6.24 10.19
N SER A 30 -9.77 5.94 10.44
CA SER A 30 -8.70 6.95 10.38
C SER A 30 -8.16 7.14 8.97
N PHE A 31 -7.91 6.05 8.23
CA PHE A 31 -7.36 6.15 6.86
C PHE A 31 -8.40 6.58 5.82
N SER A 32 -9.68 6.25 6.02
CA SER A 32 -10.79 6.70 5.15
C SER A 32 -10.87 8.23 5.06
N LYS A 33 -10.52 8.94 6.14
CA LYS A 33 -10.45 10.41 6.16
C LYS A 33 -9.32 10.96 5.27
N ILE A 34 -8.14 10.35 5.33
CA ILE A 34 -7.03 10.67 4.41
C ILE A 34 -7.47 10.43 2.97
N GLU A 35 -8.03 9.27 2.70
CA GLU A 35 -8.46 8.88 1.35
C GLU A 35 -9.47 9.89 0.78
N GLY A 36 -10.53 10.19 1.54
CA GLY A 36 -11.54 11.15 1.15
C GLY A 36 -10.97 12.55 0.94
N TYR A 37 -10.10 13.02 1.82
CA TYR A 37 -9.45 14.33 1.65
C TYR A 37 -8.58 14.36 0.39
N VAL A 38 -7.79 13.33 0.12
CA VAL A 38 -6.92 13.30 -1.06
C VAL A 38 -7.73 13.26 -2.36
N ILE A 39 -8.78 12.44 -2.42
CA ILE A 39 -9.69 12.36 -3.59
C ILE A 39 -10.39 13.69 -3.86
N ASN A 40 -10.76 14.43 -2.81
CA ASN A 40 -11.50 15.68 -2.95
C ASN A 40 -10.63 16.89 -3.31
N ASN A 41 -9.33 16.85 -3.01
CA ASN A 41 -8.43 18.01 -3.15
C ASN A 41 -7.36 17.83 -4.22
N TYR A 42 -7.10 16.61 -4.69
CA TYR A 42 -6.06 16.31 -5.66
C TYR A 42 -6.56 15.37 -6.75
N ASP A 43 -5.86 15.37 -7.88
CA ASP A 43 -6.13 14.44 -8.96
C ASP A 43 -5.71 13.03 -8.51
N PHE A 44 -6.69 12.16 -8.23
CA PHE A 44 -6.42 10.78 -7.81
C PHE A 44 -5.52 10.06 -8.83
N VAL A 45 -4.50 9.36 -8.32
CA VAL A 45 -3.60 8.54 -9.14
C VAL A 45 -3.81 7.07 -8.80
N GLN A 46 -3.68 6.72 -7.51
CA GLN A 46 -3.87 5.36 -7.03
C GLN A 46 -3.99 5.32 -5.51
N ASN A 47 -4.64 4.28 -5.00
CA ASN A 47 -4.54 3.83 -3.62
C ASN A 47 -4.05 2.38 -3.60
N GLY A 48 -3.76 1.87 -2.41
CA GLY A 48 -3.44 0.46 -2.28
C GLY A 48 -3.29 0.00 -0.86
N ILE A 49 -3.33 -1.32 -0.73
CA ILE A 49 -3.15 -2.00 0.54
C ILE A 49 -2.06 -3.06 0.43
N LYS A 50 -1.35 -3.24 1.52
CA LYS A 50 -0.45 -4.36 1.73
C LYS A 50 -0.88 -5.10 2.99
N LEU A 51 -1.14 -6.38 2.83
CA LEU A 51 -1.38 -7.33 3.91
C LEU A 51 -0.13 -8.20 4.07
N GLU A 52 0.39 -8.31 5.29
CA GLU A 52 1.37 -9.32 5.65
C GLU A 52 0.78 -10.27 6.68
N TYR A 53 1.00 -11.57 6.51
CA TYR A 53 0.68 -12.56 7.53
C TYR A 53 1.69 -13.70 7.57
N THR A 54 1.70 -14.43 8.68
CA THR A 54 2.41 -15.70 8.80
C THR A 54 1.44 -16.86 9.01
N VAL A 55 1.80 -18.05 8.55
CA VAL A 55 1.01 -19.28 8.73
C VAL A 55 1.95 -20.47 8.99
N ASP A 56 1.52 -21.38 9.87
CA ASP A 56 2.18 -22.67 10.10
C ASP A 56 1.67 -23.69 9.07
N GLU A 57 2.26 -23.66 7.89
CA GLU A 57 1.91 -24.53 6.76
C GLU A 57 3.12 -24.76 5.87
N LYS A 58 3.09 -25.78 5.01
CA LYS A 58 4.13 -25.94 3.98
C LYS A 58 4.02 -24.88 2.89
N LEU A 59 5.16 -24.32 2.47
CA LEU A 59 5.24 -23.32 1.39
C LEU A 59 4.44 -23.74 0.16
N CYS A 60 4.62 -24.98 -0.31
CA CYS A 60 3.95 -25.48 -1.51
C CYS A 60 2.42 -25.54 -1.35
N LYS A 61 1.92 -25.85 -0.15
CA LYS A 61 0.49 -25.93 0.12
C LYS A 61 -0.13 -24.54 0.19
N GLU A 62 0.54 -23.59 0.83
CA GLU A 62 0.07 -22.21 0.89
C GLU A 62 0.11 -21.52 -0.49
N TYR A 63 1.17 -21.76 -1.27
CA TYR A 63 1.27 -21.29 -2.65
C TYR A 63 0.13 -21.84 -3.53
N LEU A 64 -0.16 -23.13 -3.45
CA LEU A 64 -1.25 -23.76 -4.21
C LEU A 64 -2.63 -23.23 -3.80
N ARG A 65 -2.87 -23.02 -2.50
CA ARG A 65 -4.12 -22.42 -1.99
C ARG A 65 -4.37 -21.05 -2.61
N ILE A 66 -3.35 -20.19 -2.60
CA ILE A 66 -3.46 -18.84 -3.19
C ILE A 66 -3.69 -18.96 -4.69
N LYS A 67 -2.93 -19.79 -5.40
CA LYS A 67 -3.13 -19.98 -6.84
C LYS A 67 -4.57 -20.41 -7.18
N GLN A 68 -5.12 -21.37 -6.43
CA GLN A 68 -6.51 -21.82 -6.59
C GLN A 68 -7.51 -20.68 -6.41
N PHE A 69 -7.29 -19.78 -5.43
CA PHE A 69 -8.13 -18.59 -5.26
C PHE A 69 -8.17 -17.71 -6.53
N PHE A 70 -7.03 -17.46 -7.17
CA PHE A 70 -6.99 -16.67 -8.41
C PHE A 70 -7.69 -17.38 -9.58
N GLU A 71 -7.54 -18.70 -9.68
CA GLU A 71 -8.19 -19.52 -10.70
C GLU A 71 -9.72 -19.53 -10.53
N GLU A 72 -10.23 -19.76 -9.32
CA GLU A 72 -11.67 -19.83 -9.02
C GLU A 72 -12.39 -18.49 -9.21
N ASN A 73 -11.69 -17.38 -9.00
CA ASN A 73 -12.25 -16.04 -9.19
C ASN A 73 -12.04 -15.48 -10.62
N ASN A 74 -11.49 -16.29 -11.54
CA ASN A 74 -11.22 -15.91 -12.94
C ASN A 74 -10.32 -14.67 -13.12
N PHE A 75 -9.32 -14.50 -12.25
CA PHE A 75 -8.40 -13.37 -12.35
C PHE A 75 -7.40 -13.58 -13.50
N LEU A 76 -6.94 -12.50 -14.12
CA LEU A 76 -5.92 -12.57 -15.15
C LEU A 76 -4.54 -12.75 -14.50
N VAL A 77 -4.06 -13.98 -14.41
CA VAL A 77 -2.72 -14.27 -13.90
C VAL A 77 -1.67 -13.90 -14.95
N LEU A 78 -0.77 -12.99 -14.59
CA LEU A 78 0.28 -12.46 -15.48
C LEU A 78 1.61 -13.20 -15.32
N SER A 79 1.96 -13.61 -14.10
CA SER A 79 3.20 -14.36 -13.81
C SER A 79 3.08 -15.18 -12.54
N THR A 80 3.76 -16.33 -12.52
CA THR A 80 3.89 -17.22 -11.37
C THR A 80 5.33 -17.75 -11.31
N GLU A 81 6.24 -16.96 -10.76
CA GLU A 81 7.68 -17.27 -10.74
C GLU A 81 8.27 -17.02 -9.35
N ASN A 82 9.17 -17.91 -8.91
CA ASN A 82 9.93 -17.76 -7.66
C ASN A 82 9.04 -17.50 -6.42
N ASN A 83 7.95 -18.25 -6.28
CA ASN A 83 6.95 -18.07 -5.22
C ASN A 83 6.27 -16.69 -5.20
N ASN A 84 6.27 -16.01 -6.35
CA ASN A 84 5.50 -14.80 -6.58
C ASN A 84 4.34 -15.08 -7.51
N ILE A 85 3.23 -14.39 -7.28
CA ILE A 85 2.07 -14.38 -8.17
C ILE A 85 1.76 -12.92 -8.48
N THR A 86 1.68 -12.59 -9.76
CA THR A 86 1.16 -11.29 -10.21
C THR A 86 -0.09 -11.51 -11.04
N ALA A 87 -1.13 -10.75 -10.78
CA ALA A 87 -2.39 -10.84 -11.49
C ALA A 87 -3.07 -9.48 -11.62
N GLU A 88 -4.06 -9.39 -12.47
CA GLU A 88 -4.89 -8.20 -12.68
C GLU A 88 -6.37 -8.59 -12.65
N SER A 89 -7.19 -7.78 -12.00
CA SER A 89 -8.64 -7.91 -12.05
C SER A 89 -9.30 -6.57 -11.75
N GLU A 90 -10.23 -6.14 -12.60
CA GLU A 90 -11.02 -4.92 -12.42
C GLU A 90 -10.19 -3.65 -12.10
N ASN A 91 -9.12 -3.37 -12.85
CA ASN A 91 -8.21 -2.23 -12.59
C ASN A 91 -7.43 -2.30 -11.27
N ILE A 92 -7.39 -3.48 -10.63
CA ILE A 92 -6.55 -3.75 -9.47
C ILE A 92 -5.41 -4.66 -9.91
N ASP A 93 -4.18 -4.23 -9.62
CA ASP A 93 -2.98 -5.04 -9.74
C ASP A 93 -2.72 -5.78 -8.43
N TYR A 94 -2.45 -7.08 -8.53
CA TYR A 94 -2.17 -7.97 -7.41
C TYR A 94 -0.72 -8.41 -7.48
N SER A 95 0.00 -8.30 -6.38
CA SER A 95 1.34 -8.85 -6.22
C SER A 95 1.43 -9.62 -4.91
N ILE A 96 1.75 -10.91 -5.01
CA ILE A 96 1.85 -11.81 -3.87
C ILE A 96 3.25 -12.37 -3.83
N ASN A 97 3.90 -12.29 -2.66
CA ASN A 97 5.19 -12.90 -2.38
C ASN A 97 5.03 -13.88 -1.21
N ILE A 98 5.59 -15.07 -1.36
CA ILE A 98 5.54 -16.13 -0.35
C ILE A 98 6.96 -16.62 -0.07
N CYS A 99 7.36 -16.61 1.20
CA CYS A 99 8.70 -17.05 1.63
C CYS A 99 8.68 -17.77 2.98
N GLU A 100 9.71 -18.56 3.25
CA GLU A 100 9.95 -19.15 4.56
C GLU A 100 10.50 -18.08 5.52
N TYR A 101 10.02 -18.07 6.76
CA TYR A 101 10.39 -17.12 7.80
C TYR A 101 10.24 -17.76 9.18
N ASN A 102 11.36 -18.01 9.87
CA ASN A 102 11.41 -18.58 11.23
C ASN A 102 10.52 -19.83 11.38
N ASP A 103 10.75 -20.84 10.53
CA ASP A 103 9.98 -22.10 10.46
C ASP A 103 8.48 -21.96 10.10
N LEU A 104 8.02 -20.74 9.82
CA LEU A 104 6.68 -20.44 9.29
C LEU A 104 6.77 -20.00 7.83
N ILE A 105 5.61 -19.82 7.21
CA ILE A 105 5.51 -19.16 5.91
C ILE A 105 5.03 -17.74 6.12
N LYS A 106 5.75 -16.77 5.56
CA LYS A 106 5.33 -15.39 5.46
C LYS A 106 4.75 -15.14 4.07
N VAL A 107 3.55 -14.55 4.04
CA VAL A 107 2.88 -14.12 2.82
C VAL A 107 2.72 -12.60 2.87
N GLN A 108 3.03 -11.96 1.75
CA GLN A 108 2.76 -10.55 1.49
C GLN A 108 1.81 -10.46 0.30
N VAL A 109 0.70 -9.75 0.47
CA VAL A 109 -0.29 -9.46 -0.57
C VAL A 109 -0.34 -7.95 -0.74
N ILE A 110 -0.03 -7.45 -1.94
CA ILE A 110 -0.09 -6.04 -2.30
C ILE A 110 -1.16 -5.87 -3.38
N LEU A 111 -2.12 -4.98 -3.13
CA LEU A 111 -3.15 -4.58 -4.08
C LEU A 111 -2.97 -3.11 -4.41
N ILE A 112 -2.88 -2.78 -5.69
CA ILE A 112 -2.77 -1.41 -6.18
C ILE A 112 -3.97 -1.13 -7.09
N ASN A 113 -4.70 -0.06 -6.82
CA ASN A 113 -5.86 0.32 -7.59
C ASN A 113 -5.68 1.71 -8.19
N ASN A 114 -6.02 1.82 -9.47
CA ASN A 114 -5.95 3.06 -10.24
C ASN A 114 -7.34 3.63 -10.56
N ASP A 115 -8.42 3.06 -9.99
CA ASP A 115 -9.80 3.50 -10.17
C ASP A 115 -10.32 4.22 -8.92
N VAL A 116 -10.60 5.52 -9.03
CA VAL A 116 -11.06 6.36 -7.90
C VAL A 116 -12.35 5.86 -7.24
N SER A 117 -13.13 5.02 -7.93
CA SER A 117 -14.36 4.46 -7.36
C SER A 117 -14.12 3.38 -6.31
N LYS A 118 -12.89 2.86 -6.20
CA LYS A 118 -12.53 1.78 -5.28
C LYS A 118 -11.79 2.31 -4.06
N SER A 119 -12.36 2.09 -2.89
CA SER A 119 -11.79 2.57 -1.62
C SER A 119 -10.71 1.63 -1.08
N GLU A 120 -9.89 2.16 -0.18
CA GLU A 120 -8.91 1.35 0.56
C GLU A 120 -9.60 0.24 1.38
N GLU A 121 -10.78 0.52 1.95
CA GLU A 121 -11.55 -0.46 2.73
C GLU A 121 -11.99 -1.64 1.86
N GLU A 122 -12.37 -1.40 0.60
CA GLU A 122 -12.69 -2.45 -0.36
C GLU A 122 -11.46 -3.30 -0.69
N LEU A 123 -10.29 -2.67 -0.89
CA LEU A 123 -9.03 -3.39 -1.08
C LEU A 123 -8.66 -4.22 0.16
N LYS A 124 -8.90 -3.70 1.36
CA LYS A 124 -8.69 -4.43 2.61
C LYS A 124 -9.51 -5.70 2.66
N LYS A 125 -10.83 -5.60 2.43
CA LYS A 125 -11.73 -6.76 2.39
C LYS A 125 -11.32 -7.77 1.33
N LEU A 126 -10.80 -7.31 0.20
CA LEU A 126 -10.31 -8.16 -0.87
C LEU A 126 -9.03 -8.91 -0.49
N SER A 127 -8.07 -8.21 0.14
CA SER A 127 -6.84 -8.84 0.63
C SER A 127 -7.12 -9.91 1.71
N GLN A 128 -8.14 -9.69 2.54
CA GLN A 128 -8.60 -10.64 3.55
C GLN A 128 -9.13 -11.94 2.94
N LYS A 129 -9.79 -11.88 1.77
CA LYS A 129 -10.26 -13.08 1.05
C LYS A 129 -9.11 -13.94 0.51
N ILE A 130 -7.95 -13.33 0.24
CA ILE A 130 -6.75 -14.03 -0.21
C ILE A 130 -6.02 -14.70 0.96
N ARG A 131 -6.07 -14.10 2.16
CA ARG A 131 -5.40 -14.57 3.38
C ARG A 131 -5.82 -15.98 3.77
N ASN A 132 -4.91 -16.77 4.35
CA ASN A 132 -5.27 -18.04 4.99
C ASN A 132 -6.08 -17.78 6.27
N ASP A 133 -7.12 -18.58 6.53
CA ASP A 133 -7.95 -18.46 7.74
C ASP A 133 -7.18 -18.81 9.04
N ASN A 134 -6.14 -19.64 8.95
CA ASN A 134 -5.28 -20.04 10.08
C ASN A 134 -4.06 -19.12 10.25
N PHE A 135 -4.17 -17.86 9.86
CA PHE A 135 -3.08 -16.88 10.01
C PHE A 135 -2.73 -16.63 11.48
N ILE A 136 -1.48 -16.23 11.72
CA ILE A 136 -0.96 -15.93 13.06
C ILE A 136 -0.72 -14.42 13.22
N ASN A 137 0.28 -13.87 12.51
CA ASN A 137 0.72 -12.49 12.69
C ASN A 137 0.27 -11.60 11.53
N GLU A 138 -0.95 -11.09 11.57
CA GLU A 138 -1.48 -10.20 10.54
C GLU A 138 -1.08 -8.73 10.74
N ARG A 139 -0.74 -8.05 9.63
CA ARG A 139 -0.46 -6.61 9.60
C ARG A 139 -0.96 -5.99 8.30
N TYR A 140 -1.55 -4.79 8.41
CA TYR A 140 -1.98 -3.99 7.27
C TYR A 140 -1.16 -2.74 7.12
N PHE A 141 -0.98 -2.34 5.86
CA PHE A 141 -0.43 -1.07 5.45
C PHE A 141 -1.30 -0.50 4.35
N SER A 142 -1.55 0.80 4.39
CA SER A 142 -2.43 1.48 3.45
C SER A 142 -1.70 2.69 2.87
N PHE A 143 -1.93 3.02 1.60
CA PHE A 143 -1.45 4.28 1.04
C PHE A 143 -2.41 4.85 0.00
N ILE A 144 -2.28 6.15 -0.23
CA ILE A 144 -2.92 6.87 -1.32
C ILE A 144 -1.95 7.86 -1.96
N LYS A 145 -2.12 8.08 -3.26
CA LYS A 145 -1.34 8.98 -4.09
C LYS A 145 -2.27 9.90 -4.89
N GLY A 146 -2.07 11.20 -4.74
CA GLY A 146 -2.72 12.25 -5.52
C GLY A 146 -1.69 13.10 -6.27
N LYS A 147 -2.02 13.56 -7.47
CA LYS A 147 -1.19 14.48 -8.24
C LYS A 147 -1.54 15.91 -7.85
N LEU A 148 -0.51 16.71 -7.57
CA LEU A 148 -0.63 18.11 -7.18
C LEU A 148 -0.83 18.98 -8.42
N ASN A 149 -1.86 19.83 -8.39
CA ASN A 149 -2.20 20.73 -9.50
C ASN A 149 -1.38 22.04 -9.45
N THR A 150 -0.85 22.41 -8.28
CA THR A 150 0.01 23.57 -8.06
C THR A 150 1.16 23.22 -7.12
N GLN A 151 2.28 23.95 -7.21
CA GLN A 151 3.36 23.87 -6.22
C GLN A 151 2.94 24.66 -4.98
N ASP A 152 1.98 24.13 -4.23
CA ASP A 152 1.53 24.78 -3.00
C ASP A 152 2.60 24.68 -1.93
N LYS A 153 3.06 25.85 -1.48
CA LYS A 153 4.18 25.99 -0.55
C LYS A 153 3.87 25.58 0.89
N ASN A 154 2.61 25.31 1.24
CA ASN A 154 2.19 24.99 2.61
C ASN A 154 1.35 23.70 2.69
N LEU A 155 1.72 22.66 1.94
CA LEU A 155 0.98 21.38 1.93
C LEU A 155 0.88 20.74 3.32
N ILE A 156 1.98 20.77 4.08
CA ILE A 156 2.02 20.15 5.41
C ILE A 156 1.08 20.85 6.39
N ASP A 157 1.09 22.19 6.44
CA ASP A 157 0.17 22.97 7.29
C ASP A 157 -1.29 22.69 6.93
N ASP A 158 -1.60 22.55 5.64
CA ASP A 158 -2.94 22.23 5.18
C ASP A 158 -3.37 20.82 5.61
N LEU A 159 -2.46 19.84 5.52
CA LEU A 159 -2.71 18.47 6.00
C LEU A 159 -2.94 18.46 7.52
N GLU A 160 -2.10 19.10 8.33
CA GLU A 160 -2.27 19.18 9.79
C GLU A 160 -3.63 19.76 10.16
N LYS A 161 -4.04 20.84 9.49
CA LYS A 161 -5.29 21.53 9.76
C LYS A 161 -6.53 20.74 9.34
N ASN A 162 -6.51 20.11 8.16
CA ASN A 162 -7.71 19.48 7.61
C ASN A 162 -7.86 18.00 8.01
N LEU A 163 -6.77 17.31 8.32
CA LEU A 163 -6.78 15.91 8.72
C LEU A 163 -6.62 15.69 10.23
N ASN A 164 -6.46 16.76 11.01
CA ASN A 164 -6.13 16.71 12.43
C ASN A 164 -4.94 15.77 12.72
N ILE A 165 -3.92 15.84 11.87
CA ILE A 165 -2.67 15.11 12.08
C ILE A 165 -1.67 16.03 12.75
N LYS A 166 -0.76 15.43 13.51
CA LYS A 166 0.38 16.13 14.10
C LYS A 166 1.66 15.66 13.44
N VAL A 167 2.38 16.57 12.80
CA VAL A 167 3.70 16.30 12.24
C VAL A 167 4.71 16.25 13.37
N ASN A 168 5.45 15.14 13.42
CA ASN A 168 6.46 14.87 14.44
C ASN A 168 7.86 15.15 13.90
N GLU A 169 8.14 14.75 12.66
CA GLU A 169 9.41 14.96 11.98
C GLU A 169 9.17 15.38 10.53
N TYR A 170 10.06 16.22 10.01
CA TYR A 170 10.02 16.75 8.65
C TYR A 170 11.43 16.82 8.08
N LEU A 171 11.60 16.38 6.84
CA LEU A 171 12.88 16.39 6.14
C LEU A 171 12.71 16.82 4.68
N ASP A 172 13.42 17.88 4.29
CA ASP A 172 13.60 18.24 2.88
C ASP A 172 14.55 17.26 2.20
N ILE A 173 14.17 16.81 1.01
CA ILE A 173 14.98 15.94 0.14
C ILE A 173 15.14 16.59 -1.24
N ASN A 174 16.08 16.11 -2.04
CA ASN A 174 16.39 16.73 -3.34
C ASN A 174 15.17 16.96 -4.25
N ASN A 175 14.18 16.05 -4.20
CA ASN A 175 13.02 16.07 -5.07
C ASN A 175 11.71 16.38 -4.33
N GLY A 176 11.76 17.00 -3.14
CA GLY A 176 10.55 17.36 -2.38
C GLY A 176 10.76 17.27 -0.89
N CYS A 177 9.78 16.76 -0.15
CA CYS A 177 9.90 16.57 1.28
C CYS A 177 9.18 15.31 1.76
N VAL A 178 9.61 14.82 2.93
CA VAL A 178 8.97 13.72 3.65
C VAL A 178 8.70 14.15 5.08
N ALA A 179 7.61 13.66 5.65
CA ALA A 179 7.24 13.92 7.02
C ALA A 179 6.71 12.66 7.70
N GLU A 180 7.07 12.48 8.97
CA GLU A 180 6.40 11.55 9.87
C GLU A 180 5.35 12.34 10.66
N ALA A 181 4.12 11.82 10.67
CA ALA A 181 3.01 12.40 11.41
C ALA A 181 2.26 11.31 12.19
N THR A 182 1.39 11.73 13.10
CA THR A 182 0.50 10.85 13.86
C THR A 182 -0.91 11.41 13.83
N PHE A 183 -1.90 10.51 13.67
CA PHE A 183 -3.30 10.83 13.92
C PHE A 183 -3.59 11.03 15.41
N GLU A 184 -4.75 11.60 15.73
CA GLU A 184 -5.26 11.73 17.10
C GLU A 184 -5.34 10.39 17.86
N ASP A 185 -5.52 9.27 17.16
CA ASP A 185 -5.56 7.93 17.74
C ASP A 185 -4.16 7.28 17.93
N ASN A 186 -3.09 8.02 17.67
CA ASN A 186 -1.68 7.61 17.65
C ASN A 186 -1.30 6.68 16.49
N GLN A 187 -2.13 6.56 15.44
CA GLN A 187 -1.71 5.86 14.23
C GLN A 187 -0.59 6.65 13.53
N HIS A 188 0.51 5.95 13.23
CA HIS A 188 1.64 6.54 12.50
C HIS A 188 1.31 6.74 11.02
N ILE A 189 1.73 7.86 10.48
CA ILE A 189 1.52 8.28 9.10
C ILE A 189 2.87 8.72 8.53
N ASN A 190 3.15 8.30 7.31
CA ASN A 190 4.24 8.82 6.50
C ASN A 190 3.67 9.62 5.34
N ILE A 191 4.20 10.81 5.14
CA ILE A 191 3.78 11.75 4.10
C ILE A 191 4.99 12.03 3.21
N GLY A 192 4.79 11.99 1.89
CA GLY A 192 5.77 12.38 0.90
C GLY A 192 5.16 13.36 -0.09
N GLN A 193 5.73 14.55 -0.18
CA GLN A 193 5.51 15.46 -1.30
C GLN A 193 6.67 15.30 -2.27
N ILE A 194 6.47 14.56 -3.37
CA ILE A 194 7.57 14.15 -4.26
C ILE A 194 7.35 14.68 -5.66
N LYS A 195 8.41 15.23 -6.26
CA LYS A 195 8.47 15.66 -7.64
C LYS A 195 9.17 14.61 -8.49
N TYR A 196 8.46 14.09 -9.48
CA TYR A 196 8.99 13.25 -10.55
C TYR A 196 8.91 14.03 -11.88
N ASP A 197 9.48 13.47 -12.95
CA ASP A 197 9.39 14.03 -14.30
C ASP A 197 7.94 14.15 -14.80
N THR A 198 7.04 13.31 -14.27
CA THR A 198 5.62 13.25 -14.63
C THR A 198 4.73 14.22 -13.85
N GLY A 199 5.27 14.90 -12.84
CA GLY A 199 4.55 15.87 -12.00
C GLY A 199 4.97 15.85 -10.54
N SER A 200 4.26 16.63 -9.73
CA SER A 200 4.41 16.63 -8.26
C SER A 200 3.26 15.85 -7.65
N TYR A 201 3.53 15.09 -6.59
CA TYR A 201 2.59 14.15 -6.00
C TYR A 201 2.62 14.24 -4.48
N LEU A 202 1.44 14.10 -3.88
CA LEU A 202 1.28 13.79 -2.48
C LEU A 202 1.09 12.28 -2.35
N ILE A 203 1.86 11.67 -1.46
CA ILE A 203 1.77 10.25 -1.10
C ILE A 203 1.61 10.19 0.40
N ILE A 204 0.55 9.55 0.89
CA ILE A 204 0.33 9.35 2.32
C ILE A 204 0.17 7.85 2.57
N GLY A 205 0.87 7.31 3.55
CA GLY A 205 0.77 5.89 3.92
C GLY A 205 0.85 5.63 5.42
N THR A 206 0.30 4.50 5.85
CA THR A 206 0.27 4.05 7.25
C THR A 206 0.64 2.57 7.34
N PRO A 207 1.37 2.14 8.38
CA PRO A 207 2.27 2.98 9.15
C PRO A 207 3.42 3.53 8.29
N ILE A 208 3.71 2.91 7.14
CA ILE A 208 4.77 3.31 6.21
C ILE A 208 4.24 3.35 4.76
N ILE A 209 4.93 4.08 3.89
CA ILE A 209 4.71 4.01 2.44
C ILE A 209 5.48 2.79 1.91
N PHE A 210 4.78 1.85 1.30
CA PHE A 210 5.37 0.60 0.78
C PHE A 210 5.52 0.57 -0.75
N VAL A 211 5.13 1.65 -1.43
CA VAL A 211 5.31 1.81 -2.88
C VAL A 211 6.44 2.79 -3.16
N THR A 212 7.28 2.44 -4.13
CA THR A 212 8.36 3.29 -4.66
C THR A 212 8.26 3.27 -6.19
N TYR A 213 8.56 4.40 -6.83
CA TYR A 213 8.55 4.55 -8.30
C TYR A 213 9.93 4.89 -8.83
#